data_AF-A0A356V9V7-F1
#
_entry.id   AF-A0A356V9V7-F1
#
_cell.length_a   1.000
_cell.length_b   1.000
_cell.length_c   1.000
_cell.angle_alpha   90.00
_cell.angle_beta   90.00
_cell.angle_gamma   90.00
#
_symmetry.space_group_name_H-M   'P 1'
#
loop_
_entity.id
_entity.type
_entity.pdbx_description
1 polymer ?
#
loop_
_entity_poly.entity_id
_entity_poly.type
_entity_poly.pdbx_seq_one_letter_code
_entity_poly.pdbx_strand_id
1 'polypeptide(L)'
;MKPSATLLRVLDANLNRAREGLRVCEDLIRFDGAGRRQVERLRGIRHALTRCVQALPVSHVDLLRARDSRRDAGRWLYPSSVESPDQLLLLNLQRAKEAMRVIEESVRVLAPPSVTRFQQLRFRLYDAERDVLLDVAVVRHRGRRSRQGT
;
A
#
# COMPACT_ATOMS: atom_id res chain seq x y z
N MET A 1 -10.94 19.32 -18.36
CA MET A 1 -9.56 19.26 -18.90
C MET A 1 -9.13 17.80 -18.93
N LYS A 2 -8.52 17.30 -20.02
CA LYS A 2 -7.97 15.93 -20.02
C LYS A 2 -6.72 15.88 -19.13
N PRO A 3 -6.53 14.83 -18.32
CA PRO A 3 -5.31 14.65 -17.52
C PRO A 3 -4.04 14.68 -18.37
N SER A 4 -2.96 15.27 -17.87
CA SER A 4 -1.67 15.17 -18.56
C SER A 4 -1.13 13.74 -18.52
N ALA A 5 -0.41 13.32 -19.56
CA ALA A 5 0.22 11.99 -19.62
C ALA A 5 1.14 11.73 -18.41
N THR A 6 1.86 12.75 -17.96
CA THR A 6 2.71 12.70 -16.76
C THR A 6 1.90 12.39 -15.50
N LEU A 7 0.76 13.05 -15.30
CA LEU A 7 -0.08 12.84 -14.13
C LEU A 7 -0.72 11.44 -14.12
N LEU A 8 -1.13 10.95 -15.29
CA LEU A 8 -1.62 9.57 -15.44
C LEU A 8 -0.54 8.53 -15.13
N ARG A 9 0.71 8.77 -15.55
CA ARG A 9 1.87 7.93 -15.21
C ARG A 9 2.13 7.88 -13.71
N VAL A 10 2.12 9.04 -13.07
CA VAL A 10 2.31 9.16 -11.62
C VAL A 10 1.21 8.39 -10.89
N LEU A 11 -0.04 8.55 -11.32
CA LEU A 11 -1.17 7.84 -10.72
C LEU A 11 -1.05 6.33 -10.92
N ASP A 12 -0.82 5.84 -12.15
CA ASP A 12 -0.69 4.40 -12.45
C ASP A 12 0.42 3.74 -11.64
N ALA A 13 1.62 4.33 -11.62
CA ALA A 13 2.77 3.78 -10.91
C ALA A 13 2.51 3.67 -9.40
N ASN A 14 1.91 4.69 -8.78
CA ASN A 14 1.62 4.68 -7.34
C ASN A 14 0.43 3.79 -6.99
N LEU A 15 -0.57 3.66 -7.87
CA LEU A 15 -1.62 2.67 -7.70
C LEU A 15 -1.07 1.25 -7.68
N ASN A 16 -0.10 0.96 -8.54
CA ASN A 16 0.57 -0.34 -8.54
C ASN A 16 1.36 -0.56 -7.25
N ARG A 17 2.23 0.40 -6.86
CA ARG A 17 3.04 0.32 -5.63
C ARG A 17 2.20 0.15 -4.37
N ALA A 18 1.11 0.90 -4.24
CA ALA A 18 0.20 0.77 -3.10
C ALA A 18 -0.43 -0.63 -3.03
N ARG A 19 -0.92 -1.15 -4.16
CA ARG A 19 -1.58 -2.46 -4.21
C ARG A 19 -0.60 -3.61 -3.96
N GLU A 20 0.59 -3.56 -4.56
CA GLU A 20 1.64 -4.57 -4.39
C GLU A 20 2.19 -4.56 -2.97
N GLY A 21 2.52 -3.39 -2.42
CA GLY A 21 3.00 -3.26 -1.05
C GLY A 21 2.00 -3.83 -0.03
N LEU A 22 0.71 -3.50 -0.17
CA LEU A 22 -0.34 -4.07 0.68
C LEU A 22 -0.48 -5.59 0.49
N ARG A 23 -0.34 -6.10 -0.73
CA ARG A 23 -0.43 -7.53 -1.01
C ARG A 23 0.71 -8.32 -0.36
N VAL A 24 1.94 -7.80 -0.41
CA VAL A 24 3.10 -8.37 0.28
C VAL A 24 2.84 -8.43 1.78
N CYS A 25 2.35 -7.34 2.38
CA CYS A 25 2.02 -7.31 3.81
C CYS A 25 0.94 -8.33 4.18
N GLU A 26 -0.13 -8.44 3.38
CA GLU A 26 -1.18 -9.45 3.56
C GLU A 26 -0.60 -10.87 3.57
N ASP A 27 0.30 -11.19 2.65
CA ASP A 27 0.89 -12.52 2.55
C ASP A 27 1.86 -12.81 3.70
N LEU A 28 2.71 -11.85 4.10
CA LEU A 28 3.59 -12.00 5.26
C LEU A 28 2.80 -12.31 6.53
N ILE A 29 1.76 -11.53 6.81
CA ILE A 29 0.90 -11.69 7.98
C ILE A 29 0.12 -13.02 7.90
N ARG A 30 -0.40 -13.37 6.72
CA ARG A 30 -1.16 -14.62 6.52
C ARG A 30 -0.30 -15.85 6.79
N PHE A 31 0.94 -15.88 6.33
CA PHE A 31 1.82 -17.03 6.47
C PHE A 31 2.57 -17.08 7.81
N ASP A 32 2.72 -15.95 8.51
CA ASP A 32 3.24 -15.90 9.88
C ASP A 32 2.22 -16.44 10.91
N GLY A 33 0.98 -16.71 10.50
CA GLY A 33 -0.12 -17.17 11.39
C GLY A 33 -0.65 -16.09 12.33
N ALA A 34 -0.06 -14.89 12.31
CA ALA A 34 -0.43 -13.75 13.12
C ALA A 34 -1.59 -12.99 12.46
N GLY A 35 -2.82 -13.27 12.87
CA GLY A 35 -3.86 -12.23 12.78
C GLY A 35 -4.66 -12.15 11.48
N ARG A 36 -5.68 -13.01 11.39
CA ARG A 36 -6.72 -12.95 10.35
C ARG A 36 -7.34 -11.54 10.21
N ARG A 37 -7.58 -10.85 11.33
CA ARG A 37 -8.14 -9.49 11.38
C ARG A 37 -7.27 -8.49 10.61
N GLN A 38 -5.96 -8.60 10.71
CA GLN A 38 -4.98 -7.71 10.11
C GLN A 38 -4.94 -7.92 8.59
N VAL A 39 -4.94 -9.18 8.15
CA VAL A 39 -5.06 -9.55 6.73
C VAL A 39 -6.35 -8.97 6.14
N GLU A 40 -7.49 -9.17 6.81
CA GLU A 40 -8.79 -8.65 6.36
C GLU A 40 -8.81 -7.13 6.27
N ARG A 41 -8.17 -6.43 7.22
CA ARG A 41 -8.07 -4.97 7.23
C ARG A 41 -7.25 -4.44 6.05
N LEU A 42 -6.05 -4.99 5.81
CA LEU A 42 -5.19 -4.58 4.70
C LEU A 42 -5.85 -4.89 3.35
N ARG A 43 -6.45 -6.08 3.21
CA ARG A 43 -7.25 -6.46 2.04
C ARG A 43 -8.41 -5.48 1.82
N GLY A 44 -9.10 -5.10 2.89
CA GLY A 44 -10.19 -4.13 2.85
C GLY A 44 -9.76 -2.76 2.33
N ILE A 45 -8.57 -2.28 2.73
CA ILE A 45 -7.99 -1.04 2.22
C ILE A 45 -7.63 -1.18 0.74
N ARG A 46 -6.97 -2.27 0.33
CA ARG A 46 -6.59 -2.53 -1.07
C ARG A 46 -7.80 -2.60 -2.00
N HIS A 47 -8.87 -3.27 -1.57
CA HIS A 47 -10.12 -3.34 -2.34
C HIS A 47 -10.84 -1.99 -2.40
N ALA A 48 -10.86 -1.23 -1.29
CA ALA A 48 -11.45 0.09 -1.28
C ALA A 48 -10.69 1.08 -2.19
N LEU A 49 -9.36 1.02 -2.20
CA LEU A 49 -8.53 1.78 -3.15
C LEU A 49 -8.92 1.46 -4.60
N THR A 50 -9.05 0.18 -4.94
CA THR A 50 -9.46 -0.26 -6.28
C THR A 50 -10.80 0.34 -6.68
N ARG A 51 -11.80 0.32 -5.78
CA ARG A 51 -13.11 0.91 -6.04
C ARG A 51 -13.06 2.44 -6.17
N CYS A 52 -12.28 3.12 -5.34
CA CYS A 52 -12.14 4.58 -5.42
C CYS A 52 -11.52 5.00 -6.76
N VAL A 53 -10.56 4.24 -7.28
CA VAL A 53 -9.94 4.50 -8.59
C VAL A 53 -10.93 4.28 -9.73
N GLN A 54 -11.73 3.21 -9.67
CA GLN A 54 -12.77 2.95 -10.68
C GLN A 54 -13.81 4.07 -10.77
N ALA A 55 -13.98 4.86 -9.70
CA ALA A 55 -14.89 6.01 -9.66
C ALA A 55 -14.25 7.33 -10.14
N LEU A 56 -12.94 7.33 -10.47
CA LEU A 56 -12.29 8.52 -11.02
C LEU A 56 -12.72 8.75 -12.47
N PRO A 57 -12.69 10.01 -12.96
CA PRO A 57 -12.94 10.34 -14.37
C PRO A 57 -11.73 9.98 -15.27
N VAL A 58 -11.15 8.81 -15.06
CA VAL A 58 -9.98 8.28 -15.78
C VAL A 58 -10.23 6.80 -16.03
N SER A 59 -10.17 6.36 -17.29
CA SER A 59 -10.40 4.95 -17.60
C SER A 59 -9.17 4.10 -17.28
N HIS A 60 -9.39 2.80 -17.05
CA HIS A 60 -8.28 1.86 -16.90
C HIS A 60 -7.37 1.84 -18.15
N VAL A 61 -7.95 2.01 -19.34
CA VAL A 61 -7.21 2.07 -20.61
C VAL A 61 -6.30 3.30 -20.66
N ASP A 62 -6.71 4.44 -20.12
CA ASP A 62 -5.88 5.66 -20.09
C ASP A 62 -4.65 5.47 -19.20
N LEU A 63 -4.81 4.81 -18.05
CA LEU A 63 -3.69 4.45 -17.17
C LEU A 63 -2.73 3.49 -17.86
N LEU A 64 -3.25 2.45 -18.53
CA LEU A 64 -2.43 1.50 -19.27
C LEU A 64 -1.67 2.14 -20.43
N ARG A 65 -2.29 3.07 -21.17
CA ARG A 65 -1.63 3.82 -22.24
C ARG A 65 -0.51 4.72 -21.72
N ALA A 66 -0.68 5.26 -20.52
CA ALA A 66 0.32 6.10 -19.89
C ALA A 66 1.50 5.27 -19.35
N ARG A 67 1.27 4.00 -18.98
CA ARG A 67 2.27 3.12 -18.36
C ARG A 67 3.53 3.00 -19.20
N ASP A 68 4.66 3.38 -18.61
CA ASP A 68 6.00 3.17 -19.17
C ASP A 68 6.92 2.59 -18.09
N SER A 69 6.78 1.28 -17.84
CA SER A 69 7.58 0.56 -16.83
C SER A 69 9.06 0.49 -17.20
N ARG A 70 9.42 0.59 -18.49
CA ARG A 70 10.82 0.55 -18.94
C ARG A 70 11.56 1.83 -18.60
N ARG A 71 10.86 2.98 -18.65
CA ARG A 71 11.40 4.29 -18.29
C ARG A 71 10.92 4.79 -16.91
N ASP A 72 10.39 3.92 -16.06
CA ASP A 72 10.08 4.28 -14.68
C ASP A 72 11.39 4.42 -13.90
N ALA A 73 11.78 5.66 -13.59
CA ALA A 73 12.96 5.95 -12.77
C ALA A 73 12.89 5.26 -11.39
N GLY A 74 11.67 4.99 -10.89
CA GLY A 74 11.44 4.24 -9.66
C GLY A 74 11.81 2.77 -9.72
N ARG A 75 12.06 2.21 -10.91
CA ARG A 75 12.48 0.80 -11.11
C ARG A 75 13.76 0.45 -10.33
N TRP A 76 14.65 1.41 -10.15
CA TRP A 76 15.96 1.22 -9.52
C TRP A 76 16.06 1.82 -8.12
N LEU A 77 14.98 2.42 -7.59
CA LEU A 77 14.97 3.08 -6.28
C LEU A 77 14.89 2.11 -5.09
N TYR A 78 15.29 0.85 -5.25
CA TYR A 78 15.26 -0.14 -4.16
C TYR A 78 16.65 -0.67 -3.79
N PRO A 79 17.47 0.11 -3.06
CA PRO A 79 18.77 -0.33 -2.58
C PRO A 79 18.69 -0.71 -1.09
N SER A 80 17.81 -1.65 -0.72
CA SER A 80 17.77 -2.14 0.68
C SER A 80 18.08 -3.62 0.72
N SER A 81 19.14 -4.00 1.44
CA SER A 81 19.23 -5.32 2.04
C SER A 81 18.00 -5.48 2.95
N VAL A 82 17.18 -6.48 2.66
CA VAL A 82 16.07 -6.86 3.53
C VAL A 82 16.58 -8.02 4.38
N GLU A 83 16.71 -7.79 5.67
CA GLU A 83 17.36 -8.69 6.62
C GLU A 83 16.37 -9.54 7.40
N SER A 84 15.07 -9.21 7.36
CA SER A 84 14.02 -9.97 8.03
C SER A 84 12.63 -9.77 7.43
N PRO A 85 11.68 -10.72 7.67
CA PRO A 85 10.27 -10.55 7.33
C PRO A 85 9.63 -9.29 7.94
N ASP A 86 10.09 -8.85 9.12
CA ASP A 86 9.56 -7.65 9.79
C ASP A 86 9.98 -6.37 9.08
N GLN A 87 11.26 -6.31 8.72
CA GLN A 87 11.78 -5.22 7.93
C GLN A 87 11.07 -5.18 6.57
N LEU A 88 10.83 -6.34 5.95
CA LEU A 88 10.07 -6.44 4.70
C LEU A 88 8.64 -5.91 4.86
N LEU A 89 7.96 -6.28 5.95
CA LEU A 89 6.61 -5.81 6.29
C LEU A 89 6.59 -4.28 6.46
N LEU A 90 7.50 -3.74 7.29
CA LEU A 90 7.60 -2.31 7.55
C LEU A 90 7.89 -1.51 6.27
N LEU A 91 8.87 -1.95 5.47
CA LEU A 91 9.22 -1.28 4.22
C LEU A 91 8.05 -1.24 3.24
N ASN A 92 7.28 -2.33 3.12
CA ASN A 92 6.12 -2.38 2.23
C ASN A 92 4.94 -1.54 2.75
N LEU A 93 4.73 -1.45 4.07
CA LEU A 93 3.74 -0.53 4.65
C LEU A 93 4.12 0.93 4.38
N GLN A 94 5.39 1.30 4.55
CA GLN A 94 5.88 2.66 4.27
C GLN A 94 5.72 3.02 2.78
N ARG A 95 6.15 2.14 1.88
CA ARG A 95 5.96 2.31 0.43
C ARG A 95 4.50 2.47 0.05
N ALA A 96 3.61 1.67 0.66
CA ALA A 96 2.18 1.80 0.41
C ALA A 96 1.62 3.14 0.90
N LYS A 97 2.08 3.65 2.06
CA LYS A 97 1.67 4.95 2.60
C LYS A 97 2.16 6.11 1.72
N GLU A 98 3.41 6.08 1.28
CA GLU A 98 3.98 7.08 0.36
C GLU A 98 3.20 7.09 -0.96
N ALA A 99 2.95 5.91 -1.54
CA ALA A 99 2.15 5.78 -2.75
C ALA A 99 0.73 6.32 -2.56
N MET A 100 0.07 6.02 -1.44
CA MET A 100 -1.25 6.56 -1.09
C MET A 100 -1.24 8.09 -0.98
N ARG A 101 -0.17 8.68 -0.45
CA ARG A 101 -0.02 10.14 -0.39
C ARG A 101 0.09 10.74 -1.79
N VAL A 102 0.88 10.15 -2.67
CA VAL A 102 1.00 10.60 -4.07
C VAL A 102 -0.33 10.47 -4.82
N ILE A 103 -1.07 9.38 -4.60
CA ILE A 103 -2.41 9.19 -5.19
C ILE A 103 -3.36 10.30 -4.71
N GLU A 104 -3.42 10.59 -3.42
CA GLU A 104 -4.28 11.65 -2.86
C GLU A 104 -4.00 13.01 -3.52
N GLU A 105 -2.73 13.41 -3.62
CA GLU A 105 -2.35 14.68 -4.23
C GLU A 105 -2.59 14.69 -5.75
N SER A 106 -2.40 13.56 -6.43
CA SER A 106 -2.76 13.44 -7.85
C SER A 106 -4.27 13.59 -8.07
N VAL A 107 -5.09 13.01 -7.18
CA VAL A 107 -6.55 13.13 -7.22
C VAL A 107 -7.00 14.55 -6.93
N ARG A 108 -6.26 15.34 -6.14
CA ARG A 108 -6.55 16.76 -5.92
C ARG A 108 -6.57 17.56 -7.21
N VAL A 109 -5.74 17.19 -8.18
CA VAL A 109 -5.71 17.79 -9.52
C VAL A 109 -6.75 17.17 -10.44
N LEU A 110 -6.93 15.85 -10.41
CA LEU A 110 -7.78 15.12 -11.36
C LEU A 110 -9.27 15.17 -11.04
N ALA A 111 -9.62 15.05 -9.77
CA ALA A 111 -10.98 14.91 -9.28
C ALA A 111 -11.08 15.43 -7.83
N PRO A 112 -11.04 16.76 -7.61
CA PRO A 112 -11.10 17.38 -6.28
C PRO A 112 -12.21 16.82 -5.37
N PRO A 113 -13.45 16.56 -5.86
CA PRO A 113 -14.51 15.98 -5.02
C PRO A 113 -14.21 14.59 -4.45
N SER A 114 -13.24 13.86 -5.01
CA SER A 114 -12.86 12.52 -4.56
C SER A 114 -11.74 12.51 -3.52
N VAL A 115 -11.05 13.63 -3.29
CA VAL A 115 -9.84 13.71 -2.44
C VAL A 115 -10.07 13.14 -1.04
N THR A 116 -11.18 13.51 -0.40
CA THR A 116 -11.50 13.07 0.97
C THR A 116 -11.53 11.54 1.08
N ARG A 117 -11.96 10.82 0.03
CA ARG A 117 -11.99 9.35 0.04
C ARG A 117 -10.57 8.77 0.08
N PHE A 118 -9.64 9.34 -0.67
CA PHE A 118 -8.24 8.88 -0.69
C PHE A 118 -7.52 9.27 0.60
N GLN A 119 -7.79 10.46 1.14
CA GLN A 119 -7.32 10.88 2.46
C GLN A 119 -7.77 9.89 3.55
N GLN A 120 -9.06 9.54 3.60
CA GLN A 120 -9.59 8.56 4.54
C GLN A 120 -8.92 7.18 4.39
N LEU A 121 -8.68 6.71 3.16
CA LEU A 121 -7.96 5.46 2.94
C LEU A 121 -6.52 5.51 3.45
N ARG A 122 -5.82 6.64 3.29
CA ARG A 122 -4.47 6.82 3.81
C ARG A 122 -4.45 6.79 5.34
N PHE A 123 -5.39 7.46 6.01
CA PHE A 123 -5.50 7.38 7.47
C PHE A 123 -5.84 5.97 7.97
N ARG A 124 -6.76 5.27 7.28
CA ARG A 124 -7.06 3.87 7.59
C ARG A 124 -5.83 2.97 7.47
N LEU A 125 -4.92 3.27 6.54
CA LEU A 125 -3.64 2.57 6.40
C LEU A 125 -2.69 2.88 7.56
N TYR A 126 -2.66 4.12 8.06
CA TYR A 126 -1.86 4.47 9.24
C TYR A 126 -2.32 3.70 10.48
N ASP A 127 -3.65 3.64 10.69
CA ASP A 127 -4.20 2.86 11.81
C ASP A 127 -3.96 1.35 11.63
N ALA A 128 -3.99 0.85 10.39
CA ALA A 128 -3.70 -0.55 10.11
C ALA A 128 -2.23 -0.90 10.36
N GLU A 129 -1.30 -0.03 9.95
CA GLU A 129 0.14 -0.19 10.24
C GLU A 129 0.37 -0.26 11.75
N ARG A 130 -0.19 0.67 12.52
CA ARG A 130 -0.05 0.67 13.98
C ARG A 130 -0.49 -0.67 14.58
N ASP A 131 -1.71 -1.11 14.26
CA ASP A 131 -2.25 -2.36 14.80
C ASP A 131 -1.42 -3.58 14.36
N VAL A 132 -0.99 -3.63 13.09
CA VAL A 132 -0.15 -4.72 12.57
C VAL A 132 1.18 -4.81 13.32
N LEU A 133 1.88 -3.68 13.49
CA LEU A 133 3.20 -3.68 14.12
C LEU A 133 3.11 -4.00 15.62
N LEU A 134 2.08 -3.53 16.31
CA LEU A 134 1.83 -3.88 17.71
C LEU A 134 1.52 -5.36 17.88
N ASP A 135 0.68 -5.93 17.01
CA ASP A 135 0.32 -7.35 17.11
C ASP A 135 1.48 -8.29 16.76
N VAL A 136 2.27 -7.96 15.74
CA VAL A 136 3.49 -8.73 15.40
C VAL A 136 4.48 -8.70 16.57
N ALA A 137 4.67 -7.54 17.23
CA ALA A 137 5.51 -7.45 18.41
C ALA A 137 4.99 -8.31 19.58
N VAL A 138 3.68 -8.25 19.86
CA VAL A 138 3.04 -8.98 20.97
C VAL A 138 3.10 -10.50 20.75
N VAL A 139 2.78 -10.99 19.55
CA VAL A 139 2.82 -12.42 19.22
C VAL A 139 4.23 -12.98 19.43
N ARG A 140 5.27 -12.23 19.06
CA ARG A 140 6.66 -12.66 19.18
C ARG A 140 7.19 -12.64 20.61
N HIS A 141 6.76 -11.69 21.43
CA HIS A 141 7.07 -11.70 22.87
C HIS A 141 6.44 -12.92 23.58
N ARG A 142 5.22 -13.33 23.19
CA ARG A 142 4.59 -14.54 23.73
C ARG A 142 5.30 -15.81 23.28
N GLY A 143 5.66 -15.93 21.99
CA GLY A 143 6.38 -17.07 21.44
C GLY A 143 7.80 -17.28 22.01
N ARG A 144 8.50 -16.20 22.39
CA ARG A 144 9.80 -16.26 23.07
C ARG A 144 9.71 -16.77 24.51
N ARG A 145 8.67 -16.36 25.27
CA ARG A 145 8.46 -16.83 26.65
C ARG A 145 8.11 -18.32 26.74
N SER A 146 7.39 -18.86 25.76
CA SER A 146 7.06 -20.29 25.69
C SER A 146 8.22 -21.20 25.27
N ARG A 147 9.35 -20.67 24.79
CA ARG A 147 10.55 -21.45 24.40
C ARG A 147 11.70 -21.42 25.42
N GLN A 148 11.60 -20.61 26.47
CA GLN A 148 12.58 -20.54 27.56
C GLN A 148 12.08 -21.24 28.85
N GLY A 149 11.01 -22.03 28.75
CA GLY A 149 10.34 -22.69 29.89
C GLY A 149 10.24 -24.21 29.78
N THR A 150 11.20 -24.85 29.11
CA THR A 150 11.43 -26.30 29.04
C THR A 150 12.92 -26.54 29.03
#